data_AF-A0A645I9L4-F1
#
_entry.id   AF-A0A645I9L4-F1
#
_cell.length_a   1.000
_cell.length_b   1.000
_cell.length_c   1.000
_cell.angle_alpha   90.00
_cell.angle_beta   90.00
_cell.angle_gamma   90.00
#
_symmetry.space_group_name_H-M   'P 1'
#
loop_
_entity.id
_entity.type
_entity.pdbx_description
1 polymer ?
#
loop_
_entity_poly.entity_id
_entity_poly.type
_entity_poly.pdbx_seq_one_letter_code
_entity_poly.pdbx_strand_id
1 'polypeptide(L)'
;MALRERDHGRIGQRHLGVDVVIGRRVWDRQSKFRLRLGPMSLKQYIALLPGGSALPRISDWIRFYTHGELAWDARLQLKASEVPQLELARGARLGWTSWLGKRRTQHDADDLVLDGERLLKRQANASPPSA
;
A
#
# COMPACT_ATOMS: atom_id res chain seq x y z
N MET A 1 -0.03 -4.61 12.77
CA MET A 1 0.25 -3.36 13.54
C MET A 1 1.62 -3.48 14.23
N ALA A 2 2.40 -2.40 14.30
CA ALA A 2 3.67 -2.40 15.07
C ALA A 2 3.38 -2.13 16.55
N LEU A 3 4.01 -2.88 17.44
CA LEU A 3 3.84 -2.70 18.88
C LEU A 3 4.76 -1.61 19.40
N ARG A 4 4.23 -0.74 20.26
CA ARG A 4 5.06 0.22 21.00
C ARG A 4 5.87 -0.55 22.03
N GLU A 5 7.05 -0.06 22.36
CA GLU A 5 8.01 -0.73 23.25
C GLU A 5 7.42 -1.08 24.64
N ARG A 6 6.49 -0.25 25.14
CA ARG A 6 5.75 -0.48 26.39
C ARG A 6 4.75 -1.65 26.35
N ASP A 7 4.36 -2.09 25.15
CA ASP A 7 3.39 -3.16 24.92
C ASP A 7 4.10 -4.52 24.73
N HIS A 8 5.44 -4.55 24.86
CA HIS A 8 6.22 -5.78 24.75
C HIS A 8 6.14 -6.53 26.08
N GLY A 9 5.87 -7.83 26.02
CA GLY A 9 5.86 -8.67 27.23
C GLY A 9 7.26 -8.73 27.85
N ARG A 10 7.37 -8.41 29.13
CA ARG A 10 8.57 -8.68 29.95
C ARG A 10 8.36 -9.99 30.71
N ILE A 11 9.37 -10.86 30.67
CA ILE A 11 9.36 -12.13 31.40
C ILE A 11 9.23 -11.82 32.91
N GLY A 12 8.33 -12.53 33.61
CA GLY A 12 8.11 -12.39 35.05
C GLY A 12 7.08 -11.32 35.47
N GLN A 13 6.51 -10.55 34.53
CA GLN A 13 5.48 -9.54 34.85
C GLN A 13 4.15 -9.74 34.13
N ARG A 14 4.05 -10.72 33.21
CA ARG A 14 2.85 -10.99 32.41
C ARG A 14 2.64 -12.48 32.19
N HIS A 15 1.40 -12.90 31.97
CA HIS A 15 1.07 -14.31 31.78
C HIS A 15 1.00 -14.70 30.30
N LEU A 16 1.59 -15.84 29.97
CA LEU A 16 1.54 -16.40 28.62
C LEU A 16 0.08 -16.73 28.25
N GLY A 17 -0.38 -16.23 27.10
CA GLY A 17 -1.73 -16.48 26.59
C GLY A 17 -2.83 -15.54 27.12
N VAL A 18 -2.51 -14.65 28.07
CA VAL A 18 -3.46 -13.65 28.60
C VAL A 18 -3.03 -12.24 28.20
N ASP A 19 -1.81 -11.85 28.55
CA ASP A 19 -1.33 -10.46 28.46
C ASP A 19 0.11 -10.34 27.94
N VAL A 20 0.77 -11.47 27.67
CA VAL A 20 2.03 -11.54 26.92
C VAL A 20 1.78 -11.51 25.42
N VAL A 21 2.37 -10.52 24.75
CA VAL A 21 2.54 -10.50 23.30
C VAL A 21 4.01 -10.81 22.98
N ILE A 22 4.24 -11.86 22.19
CA ILE A 22 5.57 -12.25 21.74
C ILE A 22 5.85 -11.61 20.37
N GLY A 23 6.93 -10.84 20.28
CA GLY A 23 7.41 -10.25 19.03
C GLY A 23 7.12 -8.74 18.91
N ARG A 24 7.50 -8.14 17.77
CA ARG A 24 7.43 -6.68 17.54
C ARG A 24 6.14 -6.23 16.84
N ARG A 25 5.25 -7.17 16.50
CA ARG A 25 4.04 -6.94 15.69
C ARG A 25 2.89 -7.84 16.12
N VAL A 26 1.68 -7.31 16.07
CA VAL A 26 0.42 -8.07 16.28
C VAL A 26 -0.45 -7.97 15.03
N TRP A 27 -1.22 -9.04 14.81
CA TRP A 27 -2.28 -9.09 13.81
C TRP A 27 -3.46 -8.25 14.25
N ASP A 28 -3.86 -7.33 13.38
CA ASP A 28 -5.06 -6.53 13.56
C ASP A 28 -5.89 -6.67 12.29
N ARG A 29 -7.15 -7.09 12.46
CA ARG A 29 -8.11 -7.30 11.36
C ARG A 29 -9.24 -6.27 11.36
N GLN A 30 -9.34 -5.42 12.37
CA GLN A 30 -10.48 -4.51 12.56
C GLN A 30 -10.15 -3.07 12.17
N SER A 31 -8.87 -2.67 12.26
CA SER A 31 -8.49 -1.28 11.99
C SER A 31 -8.12 -0.96 10.54
N LYS A 32 -8.20 -1.95 9.62
CA LYS A 32 -7.74 -1.77 8.23
C LYS A 32 -8.64 -2.43 7.21
N PHE A 33 -8.95 -1.71 6.13
CA PHE A 33 -9.63 -2.25 4.95
C PHE A 33 -8.79 -2.13 3.68
N ARG A 34 -9.19 -2.89 2.65
CA ARG A 34 -8.53 -2.91 1.33
C ARG A 34 -9.50 -2.49 0.24
N LEU A 35 -9.12 -1.45 -0.52
CA LEU A 35 -9.80 -1.07 -1.73
C LEU A 35 -9.22 -1.86 -2.91
N ARG A 36 -10.06 -2.57 -3.67
CA ARG A 36 -9.64 -3.16 -4.95
C ARG A 36 -10.06 -2.22 -6.07
N LEU A 37 -9.09 -1.73 -6.83
CA LEU A 37 -9.31 -0.80 -7.94
C LEU A 37 -8.98 -1.50 -9.24
N GLY A 38 -9.95 -1.68 -10.12
CA GLY A 38 -9.73 -2.15 -11.50
C GLY A 38 -10.81 -3.11 -12.01
N PRO A 39 -10.61 -3.69 -13.21
CA PRO A 39 -9.43 -3.59 -14.06
C PRO A 39 -9.31 -2.25 -14.83
N MET A 40 -8.12 -1.64 -14.79
CA MET A 40 -7.86 -0.30 -15.34
C MET A 40 -6.78 -0.27 -16.44
N SER A 41 -6.66 0.85 -17.17
CA SER A 41 -5.59 1.06 -18.16
C SER A 41 -4.24 1.40 -17.51
N LEU A 42 -3.14 1.28 -18.26
CA LEU A 42 -1.81 1.63 -17.76
C LEU A 42 -1.73 3.11 -17.34
N LYS A 43 -2.41 4.00 -18.06
CA LYS A 43 -2.47 5.44 -17.73
C LYS A 43 -3.13 5.69 -16.37
N GLN A 44 -4.25 5.01 -16.10
CA GLN A 44 -4.95 5.11 -14.80
C GLN A 44 -4.09 4.52 -13.68
N TYR A 45 -3.43 3.40 -13.96
CA TYR A 45 -2.53 2.75 -13.02
C TYR A 45 -1.38 3.67 -12.62
N ILE A 46 -0.69 4.29 -13.58
CA ILE A 46 0.41 5.23 -13.33
C ILE A 46 -0.06 6.45 -12.52
N ALA A 47 -1.26 6.97 -12.80
CA ALA A 47 -1.83 8.10 -12.06
C ALA A 47 -2.10 7.78 -10.57
N LEU A 48 -2.26 6.51 -10.22
CA LEU A 48 -2.44 6.02 -8.85
C LEU A 48 -1.12 5.65 -8.15
N LEU A 49 0.01 5.65 -8.87
CA LEU A 49 1.32 5.44 -8.26
C LEU A 49 1.80 6.70 -7.53
N PRO A 50 2.82 6.59 -6.66
CA PRO A 50 3.36 7.73 -5.96
C PRO A 50 3.95 8.74 -6.95
N GLY A 51 3.56 10.01 -6.81
CA GLY A 51 3.84 11.09 -7.76
C GLY A 51 2.71 11.33 -8.77
N GLY A 52 1.72 10.44 -8.85
CA GLY A 52 0.52 10.62 -9.67
C GLY A 52 -0.56 11.45 -8.95
N SER A 53 -1.46 12.05 -9.73
CA SER A 53 -2.49 12.96 -9.22
C SER A 53 -3.73 12.28 -8.64
N ALA A 54 -3.94 10.99 -8.89
CA ALA A 54 -5.16 10.29 -8.47
C ALA A 54 -5.06 9.75 -7.04
N LEU A 55 -3.86 9.38 -6.58
CA LEU A 55 -3.66 8.80 -5.24
C LEU A 55 -4.05 9.77 -4.10
N PRO A 56 -3.65 11.07 -4.11
CA PRO A 56 -4.07 12.02 -3.07
C PRO A 56 -5.59 12.20 -3.05
N ARG A 57 -6.21 12.34 -4.23
CA ARG A 57 -7.67 12.52 -4.35
C ARG A 57 -8.42 11.37 -3.69
N ILE A 58 -8.10 10.12 -4.04
CA ILE A 58 -8.76 8.95 -3.44
C ILE A 58 -8.57 8.94 -1.91
N SER A 59 -7.38 9.33 -1.43
CA SER A 59 -7.16 9.43 0.00
C SER A 59 -8.05 10.45 0.68
N ASP A 60 -8.26 11.61 0.06
CA ASP A 60 -9.12 12.66 0.62
C ASP A 60 -10.57 12.17 0.72
N TRP A 61 -11.07 11.51 -0.33
CA TRP A 61 -12.39 10.87 -0.31
C TRP A 61 -12.48 9.80 0.80
N ILE A 62 -11.49 8.93 0.92
CA ILE A 62 -11.48 7.87 1.95
C ILE A 62 -11.49 8.49 3.34
N ARG A 63 -10.64 9.51 3.59
CA ARG A 63 -10.58 10.20 4.88
C ARG A 63 -11.88 10.91 5.20
N PHE A 64 -12.53 11.50 4.19
CA PHE A 64 -13.84 12.11 4.34
C PHE A 64 -14.90 11.10 4.78
N TYR A 65 -14.97 9.92 4.16
CA TYR A 65 -15.99 8.92 4.50
C TYR A 65 -15.71 8.15 5.80
N THR A 66 -14.44 7.83 6.06
CA THR A 66 -14.03 7.01 7.21
C THR A 66 -13.67 7.86 8.44
N HIS A 67 -13.71 9.18 8.30
CA HIS A 67 -13.26 10.14 9.31
C HIS A 67 -11.81 9.89 9.81
N GLY A 68 -11.01 9.14 9.03
CA GLY A 68 -9.63 8.79 9.38
C GLY A 68 -9.48 7.73 10.48
N GLU A 69 -10.57 7.06 10.89
CA GLU A 69 -10.52 6.05 11.97
C GLU A 69 -9.94 4.71 11.50
N LEU A 70 -10.07 4.41 10.20
CA LEU A 70 -9.61 3.17 9.60
C LEU A 70 -8.40 3.41 8.70
N ALA A 71 -7.36 2.61 8.89
CA ALA A 71 -6.27 2.52 7.92
C ALA A 71 -6.79 1.87 6.63
N TRP A 72 -6.14 2.18 5.52
CA TRP A 72 -6.52 1.63 4.22
C TRP A 72 -5.32 1.26 3.36
N ASP A 73 -5.49 0.26 2.51
CA ASP A 73 -4.61 0.01 1.38
C ASP A 73 -5.40 -0.15 0.07
N ALA A 74 -4.75 0.11 -1.06
CA ALA A 74 -5.31 -0.10 -2.39
C ALA A 74 -4.57 -1.21 -3.11
N ARG A 75 -5.29 -2.24 -3.54
CA ARG A 75 -4.81 -3.20 -4.52
C ARG A 75 -5.22 -2.73 -5.91
N LEU A 76 -4.23 -2.45 -6.75
CA LEU A 76 -4.45 -2.02 -8.13
C LEU A 76 -4.50 -3.24 -9.05
N GLN A 77 -5.52 -3.32 -9.89
CA GLN A 77 -5.69 -4.34 -10.92
C GLN A 77 -5.52 -3.69 -12.30
N LEU A 78 -4.40 -4.00 -12.97
CA LEU A 78 -4.07 -3.54 -14.31
C LEU A 78 -4.55 -4.58 -15.34
N LYS A 79 -5.25 -4.14 -16.38
CA LYS A 79 -5.70 -5.01 -17.47
C LYS A 79 -4.55 -5.85 -18.02
N ALA A 80 -4.78 -7.15 -18.25
CA ALA A 80 -3.75 -8.05 -18.76
C ALA A 80 -3.11 -7.58 -20.08
N SER A 81 -3.91 -6.97 -20.96
CA SER A 81 -3.47 -6.41 -22.25
C SER A 81 -2.62 -5.13 -22.13
N GLU A 82 -2.69 -4.45 -20.99
CA GLU A 82 -2.04 -3.16 -20.72
C GLU A 82 -0.77 -3.33 -19.86
N VAL A 83 -0.41 -4.57 -19.50
CA VAL A 83 0.83 -4.85 -18.76
C VAL A 83 2.03 -4.64 -19.70
N PRO A 84 2.88 -3.63 -19.44
CA PRO A 84 4.03 -3.38 -20.29
C PRO A 84 5.08 -4.49 -20.11
N GLN A 85 5.78 -4.82 -21.19
CA GLN A 85 6.97 -5.67 -21.09
C GLN A 85 8.08 -4.91 -20.35
N LEU A 86 8.74 -5.58 -19.41
CA LEU A 86 9.88 -4.97 -18.70
C LEU A 86 11.05 -4.79 -19.66
N GLU A 87 11.41 -3.53 -19.88
CA GLU A 87 12.58 -3.13 -20.68
C GLU A 87 13.50 -2.27 -19.82
N LEU A 88 14.80 -2.59 -19.86
CA LEU A 88 15.82 -1.80 -19.19
C LEU A 88 15.88 -0.39 -19.81
N ALA A 89 16.19 0.60 -18.98
CA ALA A 89 16.30 2.03 -19.36
C ALA A 89 15.01 2.73 -19.86
N ARG A 90 13.84 2.06 -19.94
CA ARG A 90 12.55 2.69 -20.30
C ARG A 90 11.73 3.23 -19.11
N GLY A 91 12.39 3.57 -18.00
CA GLY A 91 11.72 4.20 -16.85
C GLY A 91 10.78 3.28 -16.06
N ALA A 92 10.93 1.96 -16.18
CA ALA A 92 10.23 1.01 -15.32
C ALA A 92 10.63 1.24 -13.84
N ARG A 93 9.64 1.38 -12.96
CA ARG A 93 9.84 1.62 -11.52
C ARG A 93 9.77 0.29 -10.79
N LEU A 94 10.88 -0.09 -10.16
CA LEU A 94 11.00 -1.37 -9.45
C LEU A 94 9.91 -1.49 -8.37
N GLY A 95 9.14 -2.59 -8.44
CA GLY A 95 8.06 -2.87 -7.50
C GLY A 95 6.76 -2.09 -7.77
N TRP A 96 6.69 -1.31 -8.85
CA TRP A 96 5.50 -0.55 -9.25
C TRP A 96 5.06 -0.90 -10.67
N THR A 97 5.98 -0.86 -11.63
CA THR A 97 5.67 -1.09 -13.06
C THR A 97 6.62 -2.11 -13.70
N SER A 98 7.25 -2.95 -12.88
CA SER A 98 8.22 -3.96 -13.32
C SER A 98 7.70 -5.38 -13.11
N TRP A 99 7.27 -6.04 -14.19
CA TRP A 99 6.94 -7.47 -14.19
C TRP A 99 8.07 -8.24 -14.86
N LEU A 100 8.69 -9.18 -14.13
CA LEU A 100 9.84 -9.91 -14.63
C LEU A 100 9.41 -10.99 -15.64
N GLY A 101 10.05 -10.98 -16.81
CA GLY A 101 9.83 -11.97 -17.86
C GLY A 101 8.56 -11.74 -18.69
N LYS A 102 8.22 -12.72 -19.55
CA LYS A 102 6.98 -12.70 -20.34
C LYS A 102 5.84 -13.25 -19.48
N ARG A 103 4.81 -12.44 -19.26
CA ARG A 103 3.61 -12.87 -18.52
C ARG A 103 2.85 -13.89 -19.36
N ARG A 104 2.80 -15.14 -18.90
CA ARG A 104 2.11 -16.26 -19.58
C ARG A 104 0.61 -16.34 -19.22
N THR A 105 0.19 -15.59 -18.20
CA THR A 105 -1.16 -15.59 -17.66
C THR A 105 -2.02 -14.52 -18.33
N GLN A 106 -3.24 -14.89 -18.73
CA GLN A 106 -4.23 -13.94 -19.30
C GLN A 106 -5.02 -13.15 -18.25
N HIS A 107 -4.81 -13.44 -16.96
CA HIS A 107 -5.46 -12.69 -15.87
C HIS A 107 -4.88 -11.29 -15.71
N ASP A 108 -5.67 -10.34 -15.23
CA ASP A 108 -5.20 -9.01 -14.89
C ASP A 108 -4.06 -9.04 -13.84
N ALA A 109 -3.24 -7.99 -13.80
CA ALA A 109 -2.18 -7.85 -12.81
C ALA A 109 -2.70 -7.16 -11.55
N ASP A 110 -2.91 -7.93 -10.47
CA ASP A 110 -3.38 -7.45 -9.17
C ASP A 110 -2.33 -7.58 -8.04
N ASP A 111 -1.05 -7.65 -8.43
CA ASP A 111 0.10 -7.89 -7.55
C ASP A 111 0.41 -6.69 -6.62
N LEU A 112 0.09 -5.46 -7.06
CA LEU A 112 0.50 -4.23 -6.36
C LEU A 112 -0.50 -3.83 -5.28
N VAL A 113 -0.02 -3.78 -4.04
CA VAL A 113 -0.76 -3.23 -2.88
C VAL A 113 -0.07 -1.98 -2.35
N LEU A 114 -0.83 -0.89 -2.30
CA LEU A 114 -0.39 0.43 -1.88
C LEU A 114 -0.94 0.76 -0.50
N ASP A 115 -0.07 0.91 0.49
CA ASP A 115 -0.47 1.45 1.78
C ASP A 115 -0.65 2.97 1.66
N GLY A 116 -1.91 3.41 1.60
CA GLY A 116 -2.25 4.80 1.26
C GLY A 116 -1.64 5.80 2.25
N GLU A 117 -1.80 5.53 3.54
CA GLU A 117 -1.28 6.37 4.63
C GLU A 117 0.26 6.47 4.59
N ARG A 118 0.96 5.35 4.37
CA ARG A 118 2.42 5.35 4.32
C ARG A 118 2.96 6.10 3.09
N LEU A 119 2.29 6.00 1.95
CA LEU A 119 2.75 6.62 0.71
C LEU A 119 2.53 8.13 0.70
N LEU A 120 1.43 8.61 1.27
CA LEU A 120 1.17 10.05 1.39
C LEU A 120 2.13 10.71 2.38
N LYS A 121 2.39 10.08 3.52
CA LYS A 121 3.43 10.56 4.46
C LYS A 121 4.80 10.66 3.81
N ARG A 122 5.15 9.69 2.96
CA ARG A 122 6.41 9.73 2.18
C ARG A 122 6.44 10.86 1.15
N GLN A 123 5.33 11.16 0.49
CA GLN A 123 5.25 12.28 -0.46
C GLN A 123 5.36 13.63 0.24
N ALA A 124 4.63 13.82 1.36
CA ALA A 124 4.71 15.04 2.15
C ALA A 124 6.13 15.33 2.62
N ASN A 125 6.89 14.29 3.00
CA ASN A 125 8.28 14.44 3.44
C ASN A 125 9.29 14.62 2.28
N ALA A 126 8.89 14.30 1.04
CA ALA A 126 9.76 14.41 -0.14
C ALA A 126 9.60 15.73 -0.89
N SER A 127 8.52 16.49 -0.64
CA SER A 127 8.36 17.87 -1.11
C SER A 127 9.10 18.83 -0.15
N PRO A 128 10.11 19.59 -0.60
CA PRO A 128 10.66 20.66 0.23
C PRO A 128 9.58 21.70 0.53
N PRO A 129 9.60 22.37 1.70
CA PRO A 129 8.76 23.54 1.92
C PRO A 129 9.11 24.58 0.85
N SER A 130 8.13 24.92 0.02
CA SER A 130 8.23 26.06 -0.89
C SER A 130 8.38 27.32 -0.04
N ALA A 131 9.59 27.88 -0.01
CA ALA A 131 9.88 29.22 0.45
C ALA A 131 9.88 30.18 -0.75
#